data_AF-A0A7X8SNI6-F1
#
_entry.id   AF-A0A7X8SNI6-F1
#
_cell.length_a   1.000
_cell.length_b   1.000
_cell.length_c   1.000
_cell.angle_alpha   90.00
_cell.angle_beta   90.00
_cell.angle_gamma   90.00
#
_symmetry.space_group_name_H-M   'P 1'
#
loop_
_entity.id
_entity.type
_entity.pdbx_description
1 polymer ?
#
loop_
_entity_poly.entity_id
_entity_poly.type
_entity_poly.pdbx_seq_one_letter_code
_entity_poly.pdbx_strand_id
1 'polypeptide(L)'
;MKKLLFSVCVIITVSALGYVGNLRWFQCKYCAIIVRKSSYPVRTECPNKEGERHYWKNLGEVGEIYYKCDSCGTVLQTKSKPLSGICIKQNGNYHKWKREYRDFN
;
A
#
# COMPACT_ATOMS: atom_id res chain seq x y z
N MET A 1 34.24 48.08 0.35
CA MET A 1 34.74 46.69 0.48
C MET A 1 33.65 45.83 1.12
N LYS A 2 32.82 45.15 0.32
CA LYS A 2 31.70 44.33 0.81
C LYS A 2 32.16 42.87 0.86
N LYS A 3 32.17 42.29 2.06
CA LYS A 3 32.63 40.93 2.36
C LYS A 3 31.63 39.92 1.76
N LEU A 4 32.08 39.10 0.82
CA LEU A 4 31.36 37.93 0.32
C LEU A 4 31.31 36.88 1.44
N LEU A 5 30.13 36.64 2.00
CA LEU A 5 29.88 35.48 2.83
C LEU A 5 29.55 34.31 1.90
N PHE A 6 30.55 33.45 1.64
CA PHE A 6 30.33 32.14 1.06
C PHE A 6 29.58 31.29 2.09
N SER A 7 28.26 31.34 2.03
CA SER A 7 27.39 30.38 2.70
C SER A 7 27.67 29.02 2.07
N VAL A 8 28.55 28.25 2.70
CA VAL A 8 28.78 26.84 2.35
C VAL A 8 27.46 26.12 2.60
N CYS A 9 26.69 25.97 1.52
CA CYS A 9 25.51 25.12 1.48
C CYS A 9 26.03 23.71 1.69
N VAL A 10 25.96 23.22 2.93
CA VAL A 10 26.19 21.82 3.25
C VAL A 10 25.07 21.06 2.54
N ILE A 11 25.34 20.66 1.30
CA ILE A 11 24.49 19.75 0.56
C ILE A 11 24.66 18.41 1.29
N ILE A 12 23.83 18.19 2.30
CA ILE A 12 23.55 16.84 2.78
C ILE A 12 22.82 16.18 1.62
N THR A 13 23.57 15.64 0.66
CA THR A 13 23.03 14.68 -0.31
C THR A 13 22.62 13.48 0.51
N VAL A 14 21.37 13.49 0.97
CA VAL A 14 20.76 12.33 1.60
C VAL A 14 20.85 11.22 0.58
N SER A 15 21.64 10.20 0.93
CA SER A 15 22.10 9.15 0.04
C SER A 15 20.94 8.56 -0.74
N ALA A 16 21.05 8.57 -2.06
CA ALA A 16 20.25 7.75 -2.95
C ALA A 16 20.60 6.27 -2.73
N LEU A 17 20.14 5.73 -1.61
CA LEU A 17 19.77 4.33 -1.51
C LEU A 17 18.29 4.37 -1.24
N GLY A 18 17.53 4.65 -2.30
CA GLY A 18 16.10 4.42 -2.31
C GLY A 18 15.90 2.98 -1.88
N TYR A 19 15.53 2.79 -0.62
CA TYR A 19 15.04 1.52 -0.15
C TYR A 19 13.74 1.33 -0.92
N VAL A 20 13.82 0.68 -2.08
CA VAL A 20 12.66 0.14 -2.77
C VAL A 20 12.21 -1.05 -1.93
N GLY A 21 11.74 -0.74 -0.72
CA GLY A 21 11.04 -1.68 0.11
C GLY A 21 9.86 -2.14 -0.73
N ASN A 22 9.77 -3.45 -0.94
CA ASN A 22 8.72 -4.05 -1.74
C ASN A 22 7.36 -3.47 -1.34
N LEU A 23 6.74 -2.70 -2.24
CA LEU A 23 5.46 -2.05 -1.97
C LEU A 23 4.42 -3.12 -1.71
N ARG A 24 3.55 -2.89 -0.73
CA ARG A 24 2.47 -3.80 -0.40
C ARG A 24 1.15 -3.07 -0.31
N TRP A 25 0.09 -3.82 -0.58
CA TRP A 25 -1.27 -3.38 -0.33
C TRP A 25 -1.65 -3.69 1.11
N PHE A 26 -2.14 -2.68 1.82
CA PHE A 26 -2.67 -2.84 3.17
C PHE A 26 -4.12 -2.41 3.21
N GLN A 27 -4.95 -3.19 3.90
CA GLN A 27 -6.36 -2.85 4.10
C GLN A 27 -6.62 -2.54 5.57
N CYS A 28 -7.32 -1.44 5.82
CA CYS A 28 -7.86 -1.17 7.14
C CYS A 28 -9.01 -2.14 7.46
N LYS A 29 -8.93 -2.85 8.58
CA LYS A 29 -9.95 -3.82 9.02
C LYS A 29 -11.32 -3.17 9.22
N TYR A 30 -11.36 -1.92 9.68
CA TYR A 30 -12.60 -1.24 10.06
C TYR A 30 -13.15 -0.33 8.97
N CYS A 31 -12.28 0.32 8.20
CA CYS A 31 -12.70 1.27 7.17
C CYS A 31 -12.75 0.69 5.78
N ALA A 32 -12.25 -0.54 5.59
CA ALA A 32 -12.13 -1.20 4.29
C ALA A 32 -11.24 -0.48 3.26
N ILE A 33 -10.66 0.68 3.59
CA ILE A 33 -9.76 1.42 2.71
C ILE A 33 -8.47 0.63 2.47
N ILE A 34 -7.99 0.69 1.22
CA ILE A 34 -6.71 0.10 0.81
C ILE A 34 -5.70 1.22 0.61
N VAL A 35 -4.50 1.00 1.13
CA VAL A 35 -3.36 1.89 0.96
C VAL A 35 -2.16 1.12 0.43
N ARG A 36 -1.29 1.82 -0.30
CA ARG A 36 -0.01 1.30 -0.79
C ARG A 36 1.12 1.88 0.03
N LYS A 37 1.90 1.02 0.71
CA LYS A 37 3.03 1.45 1.54
C LYS A 37 4.18 0.43 1.43
N SER A 38 5.41 0.89 1.67
CA SER A 38 6.60 0.03 1.75
C SER A 38 6.75 -0.68 3.11
N SER A 39 6.01 -0.22 4.13
CA SER A 39 5.98 -0.77 5.48
C SER A 39 4.54 -0.84 6.00
N TYR A 40 4.34 -1.55 7.13
CA TYR A 40 3.04 -1.64 7.77
C TYR A 40 2.54 -0.23 8.17
N PRO A 41 1.31 0.17 7.84
CA PRO A 41 0.83 1.49 8.24
C PRO A 41 0.69 1.59 9.77
N VAL A 42 0.95 2.78 10.29
CA VAL A 42 0.74 3.08 11.71
C VAL A 42 -0.75 2.98 12.03
N ARG A 43 -1.09 2.54 13.25
CA ARG A 43 -2.49 2.31 13.64
C ARG A 43 -3.34 3.57 13.51
N THR A 44 -2.78 4.74 13.70
CA THR A 44 -3.49 6.03 13.68
C THR A 44 -3.52 6.71 12.32
N GLU A 45 -2.89 6.12 11.30
CA GLU A 45 -2.77 6.69 9.95
C GLU A 45 -3.87 6.17 9.00
N CYS A 46 -5.10 6.04 9.48
CA CYS A 46 -6.20 5.67 8.59
C CYS A 46 -6.77 6.92 7.89
N PRO A 47 -6.76 6.99 6.54
CA PRO A 47 -7.25 8.18 5.84
C PRO A 47 -8.73 8.49 6.07
N ASN A 48 -9.54 7.49 6.44
CA ASN A 48 -10.96 7.71 6.73
C ASN A 48 -11.21 8.26 8.14
N LYS A 49 -10.26 8.07 9.07
CA LYS A 49 -10.38 8.47 10.47
C LYS A 49 -9.00 8.71 11.07
N GLU A 50 -8.48 9.90 10.84
CA GLU A 50 -7.17 10.29 11.35
C GLU A 50 -7.18 10.33 12.89
N GLY A 51 -6.11 9.81 13.52
CA GLY A 51 -5.97 9.79 14.98
C GLY A 51 -6.68 8.62 15.69
N GLU A 52 -7.65 7.95 15.05
CA GLU A 52 -8.26 6.72 15.59
C GLU A 52 -7.37 5.48 15.34
N ARG A 53 -7.27 4.59 16.34
CA ARG A 53 -6.43 3.39 16.22
C ARG A 53 -7.11 2.28 15.43
N HIS A 54 -6.62 2.03 14.23
CA HIS A 54 -7.08 0.97 13.33
C HIS A 54 -6.05 -0.16 13.17
N TYR A 55 -6.55 -1.35 12.83
CA TYR A 55 -5.72 -2.49 12.48
C TYR A 55 -5.63 -2.64 10.97
N TRP A 56 -4.43 -2.86 10.49
CA TRP A 56 -4.14 -3.09 9.09
C TRP A 56 -3.93 -4.58 8.83
N LYS A 57 -4.32 -5.03 7.64
CA LYS A 57 -4.01 -6.36 7.11
C LYS A 57 -3.17 -6.21 5.85
N ASN A 58 -2.15 -7.04 5.72
CA ASN A 58 -1.35 -7.13 4.50
C ASN A 58 -2.09 -7.99 3.46
N LEU A 59 -2.32 -7.46 2.27
CA LEU A 59 -3.00 -8.17 1.19
C LEU A 59 -2.02 -8.88 0.25
N GLY A 60 -0.75 -8.44 0.23
CA GLY A 60 0.27 -8.95 -0.66
C GLY A 60 1.15 -7.85 -1.22
N GLU A 61 2.22 -8.28 -1.86
CA GLU A 61 3.16 -7.41 -2.55
C GLU A 61 2.56 -6.91 -3.87
N VAL A 62 2.71 -5.62 -4.14
CA VAL A 62 2.31 -5.00 -5.39
C VAL A 62 3.12 -5.61 -6.53
N GLY A 63 2.43 -6.02 -7.59
CA GLY A 63 3.03 -6.63 -8.77
C GLY A 63 2.19 -6.37 -10.00
N GLU A 64 2.40 -7.17 -11.04
CA GLU A 64 1.80 -6.90 -12.36
C GLU A 64 0.50 -7.67 -12.62
N ILE A 65 0.24 -8.72 -11.83
CA ILE A 65 -0.91 -9.61 -12.05
C ILE A 65 -2.14 -9.01 -11.39
N TYR A 66 -3.20 -8.84 -12.19
CA TYR A 66 -4.51 -8.45 -11.67
C TYR A 66 -5.22 -9.66 -11.07
N TYR A 67 -5.74 -9.48 -9.85
CA TYR A 67 -6.61 -10.41 -9.18
C TYR A 67 -7.90 -9.72 -8.80
N LYS A 68 -9.02 -10.33 -9.16
CA LYS A 68 -10.36 -9.90 -8.81
C LYS A 68 -10.93 -10.78 -7.72
N CYS A 69 -11.48 -10.17 -6.69
CA CYS A 69 -12.27 -10.88 -5.70
C CYS A 69 -13.61 -11.28 -6.31
N ASP A 70 -13.95 -12.57 -6.23
CA ASP A 70 -15.19 -13.10 -6.80
C ASP A 70 -16.45 -12.61 -6.11
N SER A 71 -16.41 -12.38 -4.79
CA SER A 71 -17.58 -11.94 -4.02
C SER A 71 -17.78 -10.42 -3.99
N CYS A 72 -16.71 -9.62 -4.05
CA CYS A 72 -16.80 -8.16 -3.87
C CYS A 72 -16.37 -7.34 -5.09
N GLY A 73 -15.86 -7.98 -6.15
CA GLY A 73 -15.49 -7.30 -7.40
C GLY A 73 -14.23 -6.44 -7.31
N THR A 74 -13.61 -6.32 -6.13
CA THR A 74 -12.34 -5.63 -5.91
C THR A 74 -11.26 -6.18 -6.82
N VAL A 75 -10.50 -5.29 -7.46
CA VAL A 75 -9.33 -5.64 -8.27
C VAL A 75 -8.07 -5.13 -7.57
N LEU A 76 -7.06 -6.00 -7.48
CA LEU A 76 -5.74 -5.69 -6.94
C LEU A 76 -4.66 -6.17 -7.89
N GLN A 77 -3.58 -5.39 -7.99
CA GLN A 77 -2.40 -5.79 -8.75
C GLN A 77 -1.34 -6.30 -7.78
N THR A 78 -1.04 -7.60 -7.82
CA THR A 78 -0.11 -8.25 -6.89
C THR A 78 0.87 -9.18 -7.61
N LYS A 79 2.03 -9.46 -7.00
CA LYS A 79 3.02 -10.41 -7.57
C LYS A 79 2.53 -11.86 -7.50
N SER A 80 1.72 -12.17 -6.49
CA SER A 80 1.16 -13.48 -6.25
C SER A 80 -0.29 -13.34 -5.79
N LYS A 81 -1.03 -14.46 -5.73
CA LYS A 81 -2.42 -14.47 -5.29
C LYS A 81 -2.54 -13.75 -3.93
N PRO A 82 -3.44 -12.75 -3.80
CA PRO A 82 -3.65 -12.09 -2.52
C PRO A 82 -4.11 -13.08 -1.46
N LEU A 83 -3.80 -12.79 -0.20
CA LEU A 83 -4.17 -13.65 0.93
C LEU A 83 -5.68 -13.94 0.94
N SER A 84 -6.04 -15.20 0.68
CA SER A 84 -7.41 -15.71 0.68
C SER A 84 -7.96 -15.67 2.11
N GLY A 85 -8.97 -14.82 2.34
CA GLY A 85 -9.45 -14.49 3.69
C GLY A 85 -9.59 -12.98 3.94
N ILE A 86 -9.17 -12.16 2.98
CA ILE A 86 -9.16 -10.70 3.14
C ILE A 86 -9.75 -10.08 1.87
N CYS A 87 -11.03 -9.72 1.90
CA CYS A 87 -11.64 -8.79 0.95
C CYS A 87 -12.01 -7.50 1.69
N ILE A 88 -12.16 -6.45 0.88
CA ILE A 88 -12.62 -5.10 1.25
C ILE A 88 -13.88 -5.11 2.11
N LYS A 89 -14.86 -5.99 1.86
CA LYS A 89 -16.08 -6.00 2.67
C LYS A 89 -15.79 -6.47 4.10
N GLN A 90 -16.04 -5.55 5.03
CA GLN A 90 -16.01 -5.75 6.48
C GLN A 90 -16.79 -7.03 6.82
N ASN A 91 -16.25 -7.83 7.74
CA ASN A 91 -16.81 -9.09 8.29
C ASN A 91 -16.25 -10.42 7.75
N GLY A 92 -14.92 -10.56 7.69
CA GLY A 92 -14.24 -11.83 8.00
C GLY A 92 -14.51 -13.05 7.10
N ASN A 93 -15.33 -12.91 6.06
CA ASN A 93 -15.65 -14.01 5.18
C ASN A 93 -14.45 -14.33 4.27
N TYR A 94 -14.21 -15.63 4.05
CA TYR A 94 -13.17 -16.09 3.15
C TYR A 94 -13.60 -15.85 1.71
N HIS A 95 -12.98 -14.85 1.08
CA HIS A 95 -13.22 -14.58 -0.33
C HIS A 95 -12.12 -15.19 -1.18
N LYS A 96 -12.48 -15.66 -2.38
CA LYS A 96 -11.53 -16.21 -3.32
C LYS A 96 -11.09 -15.11 -4.29
N TRP A 97 -9.82 -15.18 -4.67
CA TRP A 97 -9.23 -14.32 -5.68
C TRP A 97 -9.09 -15.12 -6.96
N LYS A 98 -9.62 -14.58 -8.05
CA LYS A 98 -9.44 -15.09 -9.41
C LYS A 98 -8.46 -14.19 -10.13
N ARG A 99 -7.54 -14.78 -10.88
CA ARG A 99 -6.66 -14.02 -11.77
C ARG A 99 -7.54 -13.38 -12.84
N GLU A 100 -7.38 -12.08 -13.04
CA GLU A 100 -8.03 -11.33 -14.11
C GLU A 100 -7.00 -11.14 -15.22
N TYR A 101 -7.22 -11.81 -16.34
CA TYR A 101 -6.46 -11.54 -17.55
C TYR A 101 -7.10 -10.31 -18.17
N ARG A 102 -6.36 -9.20 -18.26
CA ARG A 102 -6.80 -8.09 -19.11
C ARG A 102 -6.64 -8.58 -20.53
N ASP A 103 -7.74 -8.98 -21.15
CA ASP A 103 -7.82 -9.00 -22.60
C ASP A 103 -7.69 -7.54 -23.04
N PHE A 104 -6.52 -7.20 -23.60
CA PHE A 104 -6.35 -5.95 -24.31
C PHE A 104 -7.12 -6.09 -25.62
N ASN A 105 -8.40 -5.75 -25.57
CA ASN A 105 -9.25 -5.61 -26.76
C ASN A 105 -9.53 -4.13 -26.99
#